data_AF-A0A9J6PHY3-F1
#
_entry.id   AF-A0A9J6PHY3-F1
#
_cell.length_a   1.000
_cell.length_b   1.000
_cell.length_c   1.000
_cell.angle_alpha   90.00
_cell.angle_beta   90.00
_cell.angle_gamma   90.00
#
_symmetry.space_group_name_H-M   'P 1'
#
loop_
_entity.id
_entity.type
_entity.pdbx_description
1 polymer ?
#
loop_
_entity_poly.entity_id
_entity_poly.type
_entity_poly.pdbx_seq_one_letter_code
_entity_poly.pdbx_strand_id
1 'polypeptide(L)'
;MTMRHTPLARLAGLAAVLAAVLAAACTQPGSLALPEAPAPRAESPAVPPPGQIDRVRVSRLYAADAGQVQGMMRRFDGLEPEILRRVRVNEVDLLLASPEGRRYREEPFHKALAVAEPPETCPVIAVSTGAESPRAAVGTALSQCLAAVAPLNRARGTDCGCEVVAIDTALLVEPEALPYRDRLQAHLVRQARNGGMLNRQVLIASVTTEPPAHAIRLSTARGETVCTGEMTDGAPGEAKIALDCPDLGGRLTGDMRVEGFRDGRPYGAALLSGAGGRVALFLGYSETEYREARASLLPRLLAAAR
;
A
#
# COMPACT_ATOMS: atom_id res chain seq x y z
N MET A 1 34.45 37.41 24.24
CA MET A 1 35.55 37.26 23.26
C MET A 1 35.27 36.01 22.45
N THR A 2 35.02 35.97 21.15
CA THR A 2 34.98 36.97 20.07
C THR A 2 34.07 36.36 19.00
N MET A 3 33.06 37.11 18.56
CA MET A 3 32.18 36.76 17.44
C MET A 3 33.00 36.76 16.14
N ARG A 4 32.78 35.80 15.24
CA ARG A 4 33.29 35.85 13.86
C ARG A 4 32.11 36.05 12.91
N HIS A 5 32.08 37.24 12.33
CA HIS A 5 31.31 37.61 11.16
C HIS A 5 31.87 36.94 9.90
N THR A 6 31.01 36.44 9.03
CA THR A 6 31.32 36.12 7.64
C THR A 6 30.60 37.12 6.73
N PRO A 7 31.29 37.71 5.73
CA PRO A 7 30.73 38.80 4.93
C PRO A 7 29.93 38.31 3.72
N LEU A 8 28.89 39.08 3.41
CA LEU A 8 28.16 39.13 2.15
C LEU A 8 29.09 39.58 1.02
N ALA A 9 29.21 38.76 -0.04
CA ALA A 9 29.80 39.17 -1.31
C ALA A 9 28.69 39.36 -2.35
N ARG A 10 28.49 40.62 -2.74
CA ARG A 10 27.73 41.07 -3.91
C ARG A 10 28.44 40.61 -5.18
N LEU A 11 27.70 40.15 -6.19
CA LEU A 11 28.09 40.28 -7.59
C LEU A 11 26.85 40.60 -8.42
N ALA A 12 26.78 41.87 -8.81
CA ALA A 12 25.92 42.39 -9.85
C ALA A 12 26.54 42.06 -11.21
N GLY A 13 25.69 41.72 -12.19
CA GLY A 13 26.08 41.51 -13.58
C GLY A 13 24.91 41.87 -14.50
N LEU A 14 24.82 43.14 -14.86
CA LEU A 14 24.02 43.68 -15.96
C LEU A 14 24.65 43.32 -17.31
N ALA A 15 23.80 43.01 -18.31
CA ALA A 15 23.88 43.38 -19.75
C ALA A 15 23.10 42.32 -20.55
N ALA A 16 21.89 42.54 -21.06
CA ALA A 16 21.42 43.50 -22.07
C ALA A 16 21.87 43.18 -23.52
N VAL A 17 20.87 43.22 -24.41
CA VAL A 17 20.88 43.58 -25.85
C VAL A 17 20.91 42.45 -26.90
N LEU A 18 19.80 42.34 -27.66
CA LEU A 18 19.63 42.41 -29.14
C LEU A 18 18.51 41.44 -29.61
N ALA A 19 17.34 41.97 -30.02
CA ALA A 19 16.97 42.35 -31.40
C ALA A 19 16.36 41.15 -32.17
N ALA A 20 15.03 41.09 -32.39
CA ALA A 20 14.21 41.81 -33.38
C ALA A 20 14.27 41.20 -34.81
N VAL A 21 13.15 41.36 -35.53
CA VAL A 21 12.86 41.11 -36.97
C VAL A 21 12.15 39.76 -37.24
N LEU A 22 10.81 39.73 -37.38
CA LEU A 22 9.95 40.09 -38.52
C LEU A 22 9.97 39.11 -39.70
N ALA A 23 8.74 38.79 -40.15
CA ALA A 23 8.32 38.34 -41.48
C ALA A 23 8.36 36.84 -41.81
N ALA A 24 7.18 36.21 -41.84
CA ALA A 24 6.66 35.51 -43.02
C ALA A 24 5.19 35.09 -42.78
N ALA A 25 4.26 36.00 -43.03
CA ALA A 25 2.87 35.65 -43.28
C ALA A 25 2.77 35.12 -44.71
N CYS A 26 2.73 33.79 -44.87
CA CYS A 26 2.31 33.15 -46.10
C CYS A 26 0.84 32.73 -45.96
N THR A 27 -0.03 33.55 -46.53
CA THR A 27 -1.43 33.21 -46.81
C THR A 27 -1.48 32.04 -47.79
N GLN A 28 -1.90 30.87 -47.31
CA GLN A 28 -2.24 29.73 -48.16
C GLN A 28 -3.66 29.89 -48.71
N PRO A 29 -3.88 29.67 -50.03
CA PRO A 29 -5.21 29.65 -50.63
C PRO A 29 -6.00 28.41 -50.17
N GLY A 30 -7.26 28.66 -49.81
CA GLY A 30 -8.19 27.68 -49.26
C GLY A 30 -8.39 26.45 -50.15
N SER A 31 -8.05 25.29 -49.58
CA SER A 31 -8.58 24.01 -50.01
C SER A 31 -9.98 23.86 -49.41
N LEU A 32 -11.01 23.90 -50.25
CA LEU A 32 -12.38 23.54 -49.89
C LEU A 32 -12.43 22.03 -49.66
N ALA A 33 -11.99 21.60 -48.48
CA ALA A 33 -12.23 20.25 -48.00
C ALA A 33 -13.75 20.08 -47.83
N LEU A 34 -14.30 19.12 -48.57
CA LEU A 34 -15.64 18.59 -48.32
C LEU A 34 -15.76 18.23 -46.83
N PRO A 35 -16.90 18.51 -46.17
CA PRO A 35 -17.09 18.12 -44.79
C PRO A 35 -16.97 16.60 -44.69
N GLU A 36 -15.87 16.12 -44.11
CA GLU A 36 -15.74 14.74 -43.68
C GLU A 36 -16.96 14.44 -42.82
N ALA A 37 -17.67 13.37 -43.18
CA ALA A 37 -18.77 12.87 -42.38
C ALA A 37 -18.27 12.75 -40.93
N PRO A 38 -18.99 13.30 -39.94
CA PRO A 38 -18.55 13.26 -38.56
C PRO A 38 -18.25 11.80 -38.22
N ALA A 39 -17.00 11.51 -37.89
CA ALA A 39 -16.58 10.19 -37.44
C ALA A 39 -17.60 9.72 -36.39
N PRO A 40 -18.06 8.45 -36.45
CA PRO A 40 -18.96 7.94 -35.44
C PRO A 40 -18.35 8.26 -34.08
N ARG A 41 -19.05 9.08 -33.29
CA ARG A 41 -18.63 9.37 -31.92
C ARG A 41 -18.49 8.01 -31.26
N ALA A 42 -17.25 7.61 -30.98
CA ALA A 42 -16.99 6.43 -30.16
C ALA A 42 -17.87 6.60 -28.92
N GLU A 43 -18.87 5.73 -28.77
CA GLU A 43 -19.73 5.75 -27.60
C GLU A 43 -18.81 5.68 -26.41
N SER A 44 -18.81 6.76 -25.63
CA SER A 44 -18.02 6.83 -24.41
C SER A 44 -18.38 5.59 -23.58
N PRO A 45 -17.40 4.76 -23.17
CA PRO A 45 -17.68 3.52 -22.48
C PRO A 45 -18.64 3.82 -21.32
N ALA A 46 -19.75 3.08 -21.28
CA ALA A 46 -20.82 3.34 -20.33
C ALA A 46 -20.24 3.31 -18.91
N VAL A 47 -20.38 4.42 -18.19
CA VAL A 47 -19.91 4.54 -16.81
C VAL A 47 -20.59 3.43 -15.99
N PRO A 48 -19.84 2.57 -15.28
CA PRO A 48 -20.44 1.50 -14.51
C PRO A 48 -21.32 2.09 -13.40
N PRO A 49 -22.40 1.39 -13.02
CA PRO A 49 -23.28 1.86 -11.95
C PRO A 49 -22.51 2.00 -10.64
N PRO A 50 -22.95 2.89 -9.72
CA PRO A 50 -22.30 3.09 -8.44
C PRO A 50 -22.04 1.78 -7.69
N GLY A 51 -20.82 1.58 -7.20
CA GLY A 51 -20.43 0.39 -6.45
C GLY A 51 -20.04 -0.83 -7.30
N GLN A 52 -19.92 -0.68 -8.62
CA GLN A 52 -19.34 -1.70 -9.50
C GLN A 52 -18.00 -1.23 -10.09
N ILE A 53 -17.15 -2.21 -10.42
CA ILE A 53 -15.88 -2.00 -11.12
C ILE A 53 -15.79 -3.03 -12.25
N ASP A 54 -15.39 -2.60 -13.45
CA ASP A 54 -15.20 -3.49 -14.59
C ASP A 54 -13.84 -4.16 -14.47
N ARG A 55 -13.80 -5.49 -14.42
CA ARG A 55 -12.56 -6.22 -14.64
C ARG A 55 -12.24 -6.16 -16.12
N VAL A 56 -11.05 -5.67 -16.45
CA VAL A 56 -10.57 -5.56 -17.82
C VAL A 56 -9.29 -6.37 -18.03
N ARG A 57 -9.07 -6.84 -19.25
CA ARG A 57 -7.77 -7.34 -19.69
C ARG A 57 -7.03 -6.22 -20.39
N VAL A 58 -5.83 -5.94 -19.91
CA VAL A 58 -4.84 -5.08 -20.57
C VAL A 58 -3.45 -5.71 -20.40
N SER A 59 -2.46 -5.21 -21.13
CA SER A 59 -1.06 -5.55 -20.86
C SER A 59 -0.70 -5.11 -19.44
N ARG A 60 0.04 -5.95 -18.69
CA ARG A 60 0.48 -5.62 -17.33
C ARG A 60 1.20 -4.29 -17.32
N LEU A 61 0.76 -3.39 -16.44
CA LEU A 61 1.33 -2.07 -16.25
C LEU A 61 2.28 -2.12 -15.05
N TYR A 62 3.46 -2.70 -15.30
CA TYR A 62 4.49 -2.95 -14.30
C TYR A 62 5.74 -2.08 -14.54
N ALA A 63 6.33 -1.58 -13.46
CA ALA A 63 7.61 -0.89 -13.47
C ALA A 63 8.48 -1.33 -12.29
N ALA A 64 9.73 -1.70 -12.55
CA ALA A 64 10.75 -1.95 -11.52
C ALA A 64 11.53 -0.67 -11.15
N ASP A 65 11.53 0.33 -12.03
CA ASP A 65 12.27 1.57 -11.84
C ASP A 65 11.57 2.78 -12.50
N ALA A 66 12.03 3.99 -12.15
CA ALA A 66 11.44 5.24 -12.64
C ALA A 66 11.58 5.44 -14.17
N GLY A 67 12.61 4.87 -14.80
CA GLY A 67 12.80 4.94 -16.25
C GLY A 67 11.73 4.13 -16.99
N GLN A 68 11.36 2.96 -16.45
CA GLN A 68 10.27 2.14 -16.99
C GLN A 68 8.92 2.85 -16.91
N VAL A 69 8.64 3.61 -15.85
CA VAL A 69 7.41 4.43 -15.76
C VAL A 69 7.32 5.40 -16.94
N GLN A 70 8.39 6.16 -17.22
CA GLN A 70 8.39 7.10 -18.35
C GLN A 70 8.22 6.42 -19.71
N GLY A 71 8.84 5.24 -19.90
CA GLY A 71 8.67 4.43 -21.11
C GLY A 71 7.25 3.87 -21.27
N MET A 72 6.59 3.53 -20.17
CA MET A 72 5.20 3.08 -20.15
C MET A 72 4.23 4.21 -20.46
N MET A 73 4.41 5.39 -19.86
CA MET A 73 3.48 6.53 -20.05
C MET A 73 3.42 7.02 -21.50
N ARG A 74 4.53 6.90 -22.23
CA ARG A 74 4.60 7.18 -23.68
C ARG A 74 3.73 6.24 -24.52
N ARG A 75 3.45 5.02 -24.04
CA ARG A 75 2.66 3.99 -24.75
C ARG A 75 1.23 3.85 -24.23
N PHE A 76 0.87 4.62 -23.20
CA PHE A 76 -0.40 4.46 -22.48
C PHE A 76 -1.65 4.69 -23.35
N ASP A 77 -1.60 5.61 -24.32
CA ASP A 77 -2.76 5.94 -25.17
C ASP A 77 -3.20 4.79 -26.10
N GLY A 78 -2.39 3.74 -26.26
CA GLY A 78 -2.72 2.57 -27.07
C GLY A 78 -3.34 1.41 -26.29
N LEU A 79 -3.70 1.61 -25.02
CA LEU A 79 -4.33 0.57 -24.22
C LEU A 79 -5.83 0.47 -24.57
N GLU A 80 -6.20 -0.59 -25.28
CA GLU A 80 -7.60 -0.94 -25.52
C GLU A 80 -8.06 -1.97 -24.47
N PRO A 81 -8.86 -1.59 -23.46
CA PRO A 81 -9.31 -2.52 -22.43
C PRO A 81 -10.40 -3.45 -22.95
N GLU A 82 -10.20 -4.75 -22.81
CA GLU A 82 -11.25 -5.76 -23.03
C GLU A 82 -12.00 -5.99 -21.71
N ILE A 83 -13.28 -5.63 -21.62
CA ILE A 83 -14.09 -5.89 -20.42
C ILE A 83 -14.35 -7.40 -20.31
N LEU A 84 -13.86 -7.99 -19.23
CA LEU A 84 -14.01 -9.42 -18.95
C LEU A 84 -15.25 -9.72 -18.10
N ARG A 85 -15.47 -8.95 -17.02
CA ARG A 85 -16.64 -9.08 -16.14
C ARG A 85 -16.87 -7.84 -15.30
N ARG A 86 -18.09 -7.63 -14.82
CA ARG A 86 -18.36 -6.67 -13.73
C ARG A 86 -18.16 -7.34 -12.37
N VAL A 87 -17.49 -6.64 -11.46
CA VAL A 87 -17.25 -7.07 -10.08
C VAL A 87 -17.88 -6.05 -9.14
N ARG A 88 -18.48 -6.52 -8.04
CA ARG A 88 -18.97 -5.58 -7.02
C ARG A 88 -17.80 -5.09 -6.19
N VAL A 89 -17.74 -3.80 -5.90
CA VAL A 89 -16.62 -3.21 -5.14
C VAL A 89 -16.48 -3.83 -3.74
N ASN A 90 -17.57 -4.31 -3.14
CA ASN A 90 -17.56 -5.00 -1.85
C ASN A 90 -17.04 -6.45 -1.91
N GLU A 91 -16.76 -6.99 -3.09
CA GLU A 91 -16.10 -8.30 -3.29
C GLU A 91 -14.57 -8.15 -3.38
N VAL A 92 -14.05 -6.93 -3.39
CA VAL A 92 -12.63 -6.64 -3.47
C VAL A 92 -12.16 -6.10 -2.12
N ASP A 93 -11.61 -6.96 -1.26
CA ASP A 93 -11.20 -6.63 0.11
C ASP A 93 -10.28 -5.40 0.17
N LEU A 94 -9.35 -5.29 -0.79
CA LEU A 94 -8.49 -4.12 -0.94
C LEU A 94 -9.31 -2.83 -1.06
N LEU A 95 -10.28 -2.79 -1.98
CA LEU A 95 -11.09 -1.59 -2.21
C LEU A 95 -12.04 -1.33 -1.04
N LEU A 96 -12.54 -2.38 -0.40
CA LEU A 96 -13.51 -2.25 0.69
C LEU A 96 -12.88 -1.72 1.97
N ALA A 97 -11.75 -2.31 2.37
CA ALA A 97 -11.23 -2.17 3.73
C ALA A 97 -9.89 -1.44 3.82
N SER A 98 -9.07 -1.37 2.75
CA SER A 98 -7.79 -0.65 2.82
C SER A 98 -7.97 0.88 2.83
N PRO A 99 -7.13 1.63 3.55
CA PRO A 99 -7.11 3.08 3.45
C PRO A 99 -6.95 3.59 2.00
N GLU A 100 -6.04 2.99 1.24
CA GLU A 100 -5.76 3.34 -0.16
C GLU A 100 -6.96 3.04 -1.06
N GLY A 101 -7.59 1.89 -0.86
CA GLY A 101 -8.79 1.44 -1.58
C GLY A 101 -10.02 2.27 -1.26
N ARG A 102 -10.20 2.71 0.00
CA ARG A 102 -11.26 3.66 0.37
C ARG A 102 -11.06 5.00 -0.34
N ARG A 103 -9.85 5.56 -0.28
CA ARG A 103 -9.50 6.80 -1.00
C ARG A 103 -9.73 6.67 -2.50
N TYR A 104 -9.35 5.53 -3.09
CA TYR A 104 -9.62 5.25 -4.50
C TYR A 104 -11.11 5.24 -4.81
N ARG A 105 -11.94 4.60 -3.98
CA ARG A 105 -13.38 4.54 -4.22
C ARG A 105 -14.06 5.90 -4.10
N GLU A 106 -13.62 6.72 -3.15
CA GLU A 106 -14.20 8.02 -2.85
C GLU A 106 -13.87 9.07 -3.92
N GLU A 107 -12.77 8.92 -4.65
CA GLU A 107 -12.36 9.86 -5.68
C GLU A 107 -13.22 9.76 -6.96
N PRO A 108 -13.89 10.85 -7.40
CA PRO A 108 -14.68 10.83 -8.63
C PRO A 108 -13.87 10.97 -9.93
N PHE A 109 -12.69 11.61 -9.90
CA PHE A 109 -11.90 11.88 -11.11
C PHE A 109 -10.66 10.98 -11.19
N HIS A 110 -9.87 11.13 -12.26
CA HIS A 110 -8.91 10.12 -12.68
C HIS A 110 -8.00 9.64 -11.54
N LYS A 111 -7.96 8.32 -11.40
CA LYS A 111 -7.38 7.64 -10.23
C LYS A 111 -6.73 6.34 -10.63
N ALA A 112 -5.72 5.94 -9.86
CA ALA A 112 -5.02 4.68 -10.07
C ALA A 112 -4.57 4.10 -8.73
N LEU A 113 -4.59 2.77 -8.65
CA LEU A 113 -3.99 1.99 -7.57
C LEU A 113 -2.82 1.19 -8.11
N ALA A 114 -1.69 1.28 -7.43
CA ALA A 114 -0.53 0.44 -7.67
C ALA A 114 -0.19 -0.38 -6.41
N VAL A 115 0.20 -1.63 -6.60
CA VAL A 115 0.70 -2.51 -5.56
C VAL A 115 2.14 -2.90 -5.88
N ALA A 116 2.93 -3.10 -4.84
CA ALA A 116 4.28 -3.61 -5.02
C ALA A 116 4.30 -5.14 -5.13
N GLU A 117 5.28 -5.63 -5.88
CA GLU A 117 5.43 -7.03 -6.26
C GLU A 117 6.84 -7.53 -5.89
N PRO A 118 7.00 -8.74 -5.32
CA PRO A 118 5.91 -9.64 -4.89
C PRO A 118 5.33 -9.22 -3.54
N PRO A 119 4.00 -9.35 -3.32
CA PRO A 119 3.33 -8.78 -2.15
C PRO A 119 3.75 -9.38 -0.81
N GLU A 120 4.29 -10.60 -0.80
CA GLU A 120 4.76 -11.28 0.40
C GLU A 120 5.98 -10.59 1.03
N THR A 121 6.78 -9.92 0.20
CA THR A 121 7.97 -9.19 0.62
C THR A 121 7.84 -7.67 0.47
N CYS A 122 6.89 -7.21 -0.35
CA CYS A 122 6.72 -5.82 -0.76
C CYS A 122 5.27 -5.37 -0.54
N PRO A 123 4.81 -5.15 0.70
CA PRO A 123 3.41 -4.86 1.03
C PRO A 123 3.05 -3.38 0.81
N VAL A 124 3.57 -2.76 -0.24
CA VAL A 124 3.35 -1.34 -0.52
C VAL A 124 2.15 -1.21 -1.44
N ILE A 125 1.25 -0.30 -1.08
CA ILE A 125 0.08 0.07 -1.88
C ILE A 125 0.13 1.60 -2.02
N ALA A 126 0.02 2.08 -3.26
CA ALA A 126 -0.01 3.50 -3.56
C ALA A 126 -1.28 3.84 -4.32
N VAL A 127 -1.86 4.99 -3.98
CA VAL A 127 -3.06 5.52 -4.63
C VAL A 127 -2.80 6.93 -5.13
N SER A 128 -3.11 7.15 -6.40
CA SER A 128 -3.22 8.48 -6.98
C SER A 128 -4.69 8.82 -7.20
N THR A 129 -5.09 10.02 -6.79
CA THR A 129 -6.45 10.54 -6.88
C THR A 129 -6.43 11.96 -7.43
N GLY A 130 -7.48 12.37 -8.14
CA GLY A 130 -7.67 13.75 -8.60
C GLY A 130 -6.71 14.17 -9.72
N ALA A 131 -6.23 13.22 -10.54
CA ALA A 131 -5.35 13.53 -11.65
C ALA A 131 -6.10 14.12 -12.85
N GLU A 132 -5.39 14.86 -13.70
CA GLU A 132 -5.96 15.48 -14.91
C GLU A 132 -6.29 14.45 -16.02
N SER A 133 -5.72 13.25 -15.95
CA SER A 133 -5.96 12.16 -16.91
C SER A 133 -5.66 10.80 -16.30
N PRO A 134 -6.17 9.69 -16.87
CA PRO A 134 -5.85 8.34 -16.38
C PRO A 134 -4.35 8.05 -16.46
N ARG A 135 -3.69 8.51 -17.53
CA ARG A 135 -2.22 8.43 -17.70
C ARG A 135 -1.50 9.10 -16.53
N ALA A 136 -1.90 10.31 -16.17
CA ALA A 136 -1.27 11.04 -15.08
C ALA A 136 -1.48 10.33 -13.73
N ALA A 137 -2.68 9.77 -13.50
CA ALA A 137 -2.96 8.97 -12.31
C ALA A 137 -2.04 7.74 -12.21
N VAL A 138 -1.92 6.99 -13.30
CA VAL A 138 -1.07 5.79 -13.38
C VAL A 138 0.40 6.12 -13.14
N GLY A 139 0.94 7.14 -13.83
CA GLY A 139 2.32 7.55 -13.65
C GLY A 139 2.61 8.00 -12.21
N THR A 140 1.68 8.70 -11.58
CA THR A 140 1.79 9.15 -10.19
C THR A 140 1.74 7.97 -9.22
N ALA A 141 0.76 7.06 -9.35
CA ALA A 141 0.62 5.90 -8.48
C ALA A 141 1.86 4.98 -8.54
N LEU A 142 2.37 4.70 -9.74
CA LEU A 142 3.62 3.93 -9.92
C LEU A 142 4.81 4.64 -9.28
N SER A 143 4.97 5.95 -9.50
CA SER A 143 6.09 6.71 -8.94
C SER A 143 6.05 6.74 -7.41
N GLN A 144 4.87 6.90 -6.82
CA GLN A 144 4.67 6.85 -5.36
C GLN A 144 4.98 5.46 -4.79
N CYS A 145 4.50 4.39 -5.45
CA CYS A 145 4.80 3.02 -5.07
C CYS A 145 6.31 2.75 -5.12
N LEU A 146 6.98 3.12 -6.22
CA LEU A 146 8.43 2.95 -6.38
C LEU A 146 9.24 3.72 -5.32
N ALA A 147 8.80 4.94 -4.99
CA ALA A 147 9.40 5.72 -3.93
C ALA A 147 9.26 5.06 -2.54
N ALA A 148 8.11 4.42 -2.28
CA ALA A 148 7.84 3.73 -1.03
C ALA A 148 8.57 2.38 -0.90
N VAL A 149 8.82 1.65 -1.99
CA VAL A 149 9.60 0.40 -1.95
C VAL A 149 11.11 0.62 -1.97
N ALA A 150 11.60 1.76 -2.46
CA ALA A 150 13.04 2.02 -2.55
C ALA A 150 13.79 1.88 -1.19
N PRO A 151 13.27 2.37 -0.05
CA PRO A 151 13.84 2.08 1.27
C PRO A 151 13.86 0.59 1.60
N LEU A 152 12.81 -0.16 1.25
CA LEU A 152 12.72 -1.61 1.50
C LEU A 152 13.78 -2.36 0.69
N ASN A 153 13.91 -2.06 -0.59
CA ASN A 153 14.92 -2.65 -1.48
C ASN A 153 16.34 -2.44 -0.94
N ARG A 154 16.65 -1.22 -0.48
CA ARG A 154 17.97 -0.92 0.13
C ARG A 154 18.19 -1.66 1.45
N ALA A 155 17.18 -1.71 2.31
CA ALA A 155 17.31 -2.24 3.66
C ALA A 155 17.33 -3.77 3.70
N ARG A 156 16.62 -4.44 2.79
CA ARG A 156 16.41 -5.89 2.79
C ARG A 156 17.07 -6.61 1.63
N GLY A 157 17.69 -5.88 0.68
CA GLY A 157 18.23 -6.47 -0.54
C GLY A 157 17.16 -7.12 -1.43
N THR A 158 15.91 -6.65 -1.31
CA THR A 158 14.79 -7.09 -2.15
C THR A 158 14.77 -6.33 -3.47
N ASP A 159 14.14 -6.90 -4.48
CA ASP A 159 13.93 -6.27 -5.79
C ASP A 159 12.43 -6.05 -6.02
N CYS A 160 11.82 -5.21 -5.18
CA CYS A 160 10.41 -4.86 -5.29
C CYS A 160 10.18 -3.95 -6.50
N GLY A 161 9.26 -4.35 -7.39
CA GLY A 161 8.67 -3.48 -8.40
C GLY A 161 7.25 -3.06 -8.05
N CYS A 162 6.57 -2.37 -8.96
CA CYS A 162 5.20 -1.90 -8.78
C CYS A 162 4.34 -2.18 -10.01
N GLU A 163 3.13 -2.71 -9.78
CA GLU A 163 2.11 -2.97 -10.79
C GLU A 163 0.86 -2.14 -10.54
N VAL A 164 0.30 -1.54 -11.59
CA VAL A 164 -1.02 -0.92 -11.52
C VAL A 164 -2.09 -2.00 -11.57
N VAL A 165 -2.97 -1.98 -10.57
CA VAL A 165 -4.02 -2.98 -10.39
C VAL A 165 -5.41 -2.43 -10.66
N ALA A 166 -5.59 -1.11 -10.59
CA ALA A 166 -6.85 -0.47 -10.93
C ALA A 166 -6.63 0.93 -11.51
N ILE A 167 -7.47 1.32 -12.47
CA ILE A 167 -7.51 2.65 -13.09
C ILE A 167 -8.97 3.07 -13.21
N ASP A 168 -9.34 4.24 -12.69
CA ASP A 168 -10.70 4.77 -12.73
C ASP A 168 -11.75 3.75 -12.25
N THR A 169 -12.53 3.18 -13.16
CA THR A 169 -13.55 2.17 -12.87
C THR A 169 -13.16 0.78 -13.39
N ALA A 170 -11.89 0.56 -13.69
CA ALA A 170 -11.36 -0.67 -14.23
C ALA A 170 -10.40 -1.37 -13.25
N LEU A 171 -10.63 -2.65 -12.99
CA LEU A 171 -9.71 -3.54 -12.28
C LEU A 171 -8.89 -4.34 -13.30
N LEU A 172 -7.57 -4.25 -13.21
CA LEU A 172 -6.65 -4.84 -14.20
C LEU A 172 -6.20 -6.25 -13.83
N VAL A 173 -6.43 -6.66 -12.58
CA VAL A 173 -6.06 -7.97 -12.02
C VAL A 173 -7.29 -8.70 -11.49
N GLU A 174 -7.16 -9.98 -11.16
CA GLU A 174 -8.20 -10.70 -10.45
C GLU A 174 -8.33 -10.18 -9.00
N PRO A 175 -9.56 -10.00 -8.47
CA PRO A 175 -9.77 -9.62 -7.08
C PRO A 175 -8.99 -10.46 -6.08
N GLU A 176 -8.89 -11.77 -6.35
CA GLU A 176 -8.24 -12.75 -5.49
C GLU A 176 -6.70 -12.64 -5.51
N ALA A 177 -6.14 -11.97 -6.52
CA ALA A 177 -4.70 -11.71 -6.62
C ALA A 177 -4.26 -10.45 -5.86
N LEU A 178 -5.21 -9.64 -5.39
CA LEU A 178 -4.88 -8.41 -4.67
C LEU A 178 -4.40 -8.71 -3.25
N PRO A 179 -3.27 -8.12 -2.81
CA PRO A 179 -2.66 -8.43 -1.54
C PRO A 179 -3.28 -7.64 -0.40
N TYR A 180 -4.53 -7.98 -0.03
CA TYR A 180 -5.19 -7.34 1.10
C TYR A 180 -6.25 -8.23 1.75
N ARG A 181 -6.14 -8.41 3.07
CA ARG A 181 -7.23 -8.86 3.92
C ARG A 181 -7.29 -8.03 5.19
N ASP A 182 -8.51 -7.62 5.55
CA ASP A 182 -8.76 -6.84 6.78
C ASP A 182 -8.57 -7.69 8.04
N ARG A 183 -8.73 -9.01 7.92
CA ARG A 183 -8.83 -9.94 9.04
C ARG A 183 -7.78 -11.03 8.93
N LEU A 184 -6.80 -10.97 9.81
CA LEU A 184 -5.80 -12.01 10.01
C LEU A 184 -6.20 -12.89 11.21
N GLN A 185 -5.77 -14.15 11.20
CA GLN A 185 -5.84 -14.97 12.40
C GLN A 185 -4.77 -14.52 13.40
N ALA A 186 -5.08 -14.53 14.69
CA ALA A 186 -4.13 -14.26 15.76
C ALA A 186 -4.27 -15.26 16.91
N HIS A 187 -3.17 -15.49 17.62
CA HIS A 187 -3.15 -16.32 18.81
C HIS A 187 -2.48 -15.59 19.96
N LEU A 188 -3.19 -15.47 21.08
CA LEU A 188 -2.62 -15.06 22.36
C LEU A 188 -2.38 -16.29 23.22
N VAL A 189 -1.17 -16.41 23.76
CA VAL A 189 -0.79 -17.53 24.63
C VAL A 189 -0.21 -16.97 25.92
N ARG A 190 -0.91 -17.17 27.03
CA ARG A 190 -0.46 -16.65 28.34
C ARG A 190 0.55 -17.59 29.00
N GLN A 191 1.64 -17.03 29.49
CA GLN A 191 2.58 -17.76 30.33
C GLN A 191 2.03 -17.92 31.76
N ALA A 192 2.09 -19.14 32.26
CA ALA A 192 1.78 -19.52 33.62
C ALA A 192 2.85 -19.04 34.60
N ARG A 193 2.47 -18.90 35.88
CA ARG A 193 3.40 -18.51 36.96
C ARG A 193 4.53 -19.51 37.17
N ASN A 194 4.32 -20.79 36.84
CA ASN A 194 5.35 -21.83 36.90
C ASN A 194 6.19 -21.91 35.61
N GLY A 195 6.05 -20.96 34.69
CA GLY A 195 6.76 -20.93 33.41
C GLY A 195 6.13 -21.75 32.28
N GLY A 196 5.10 -22.55 32.55
CA GLY A 196 4.30 -23.26 31.53
C GLY A 196 3.40 -22.33 30.71
N MET A 197 2.65 -22.84 29.74
CA MET A 197 1.65 -22.04 28.99
C MET A 197 0.25 -22.57 29.32
N LEU A 198 -0.66 -21.69 29.77
CA LEU A 198 -1.95 -22.13 30.31
C LEU A 198 -3.10 -21.96 29.32
N ASN A 199 -3.27 -20.76 28.75
CA ASN A 199 -4.47 -20.44 27.98
C ASN A 199 -4.09 -19.88 26.61
N ARG A 200 -4.59 -20.56 25.56
CA ARG A 200 -4.56 -20.10 24.18
C ARG A 200 -5.91 -19.47 23.85
N GLN A 201 -5.90 -18.29 23.28
CA GLN A 201 -7.07 -17.68 22.67
C GLN A 201 -6.83 -17.50 21.17
N VAL A 202 -7.76 -17.99 20.36
CA VAL A 202 -7.77 -17.74 18.91
C VAL A 202 -8.62 -16.50 18.67
N LEU A 203 -8.04 -15.54 17.95
CA LEU A 203 -8.60 -14.22 17.72
C LEU A 203 -8.53 -13.88 16.23
N ILE A 204 -9.29 -12.86 15.87
CA ILE A 204 -9.20 -12.17 14.59
C ILE A 204 -8.46 -10.86 14.87
N ALA A 205 -7.37 -10.62 14.16
CA ALA A 205 -6.65 -9.37 14.16
C ALA A 205 -7.05 -8.52 12.96
N SER A 206 -7.42 -7.28 13.22
CA SER A 206 -7.50 -6.22 12.22
C SER A 206 -6.36 -5.25 12.45
N VAL A 207 -5.58 -4.99 11.40
CA VAL A 207 -4.42 -4.11 11.42
C VAL A 207 -4.61 -3.04 10.36
N THR A 208 -4.59 -1.77 10.74
CA THR A 208 -4.56 -0.68 9.74
C THR A 208 -3.12 -0.48 9.27
N THR A 209 -2.93 -0.02 8.04
CA THR A 209 -1.59 0.23 7.45
C THR A 209 -1.20 1.70 7.43
N GLU A 210 -1.91 2.55 8.18
CA GLU A 210 -1.68 3.99 8.19
C GLU A 210 -0.46 4.33 9.06
N PRO A 211 0.63 4.89 8.50
CA PRO A 211 1.77 5.32 9.28
C PRO A 211 1.43 6.57 10.12
N PRO A 212 2.16 6.83 11.23
CA PRO A 212 3.33 6.10 11.72
C PRO A 212 3.02 4.90 12.63
N ALA A 213 1.75 4.69 12.99
CA ALA A 213 1.31 3.65 13.91
C ALA A 213 0.09 2.91 13.35
N HIS A 214 0.28 1.62 13.11
CA HIS A 214 -0.70 0.67 12.64
C HIS A 214 -1.63 0.29 13.78
N ALA A 215 -2.89 0.72 13.74
CA ALA A 215 -3.85 0.37 14.77
C ALA A 215 -4.15 -1.14 14.72
N ILE A 216 -4.05 -1.82 15.86
CA ILE A 216 -4.36 -3.24 16.01
C ILE A 216 -5.61 -3.40 16.87
N ARG A 217 -6.56 -4.20 16.37
CA ARG A 217 -7.68 -4.71 17.14
C ARG A 217 -7.67 -6.23 17.11
N LEU A 218 -7.71 -6.85 18.29
CA LEU A 218 -7.90 -8.29 18.44
C LEU A 218 -9.31 -8.56 18.93
N SER A 219 -10.06 -9.38 18.20
CA SER A 219 -11.46 -9.68 18.49
C SER A 219 -11.73 -11.18 18.51
N THR A 220 -12.76 -11.61 19.23
CA THR A 220 -13.25 -12.99 19.15
C THR A 220 -13.90 -13.24 17.78
N ALA A 221 -14.16 -14.50 17.44
CA ALA A 221 -14.92 -14.86 16.23
C ALA A 221 -16.34 -14.25 16.19
N ARG A 222 -16.87 -13.83 17.36
CA ARG A 222 -18.16 -13.14 17.48
C ARG A 222 -18.05 -11.62 17.30
N GLY A 223 -16.84 -11.08 17.12
CA GLY A 223 -16.58 -9.65 16.96
C GLY A 223 -16.41 -8.88 18.27
N GLU A 224 -16.40 -9.56 19.42
CA GLU A 224 -16.13 -8.93 20.71
C GLU A 224 -14.66 -8.51 20.78
N THR A 225 -14.39 -7.26 21.09
CA THR A 225 -13.00 -6.75 21.17
C THR A 225 -12.34 -7.24 22.46
N VAL A 226 -11.18 -7.88 22.33
CA VAL A 226 -10.38 -8.44 23.44
C VAL A 226 -9.20 -7.54 23.77
N CYS A 227 -8.53 -7.02 22.74
CA CYS A 227 -7.44 -6.07 22.90
C CYS A 227 -7.51 -5.00 21.80
N THR A 228 -7.04 -3.81 22.12
CA THR A 228 -6.82 -2.73 21.15
C THR A 228 -5.45 -2.13 21.37
N GLY A 229 -4.82 -1.59 20.34
CA GLY A 229 -3.60 -0.85 20.50
C GLY A 229 -2.96 -0.53 19.17
N GLU A 230 -1.64 -0.49 19.15
CA GLU A 230 -0.87 0.03 18.04
C GLU A 230 0.38 -0.80 17.82
N MET A 231 0.81 -0.82 16.57
CA MET A 231 2.09 -1.37 16.14
C MET A 231 2.83 -0.31 15.34
N THR A 232 4.08 -0.08 15.68
CA THR A 232 4.93 0.89 15.00
C THR A 232 6.07 0.16 14.32
N ASP A 233 6.38 0.54 13.09
CA ASP A 233 7.46 -0.08 12.34
C ASP A 233 8.80 0.19 13.03
N GLY A 234 9.61 -0.86 13.19
CA GLY A 234 10.93 -0.81 13.78
C GLY A 234 12.04 -0.91 12.74
N ALA A 235 13.17 -1.52 13.13
CA ALA A 235 14.20 -1.94 12.18
C ALA A 235 13.62 -2.95 11.17
N PRO A 236 14.28 -3.21 10.02
CA PRO A 236 13.83 -4.22 9.07
C PRO A 236 13.60 -5.58 9.75
N GLY A 237 12.37 -6.08 9.71
CA GLY A 237 11.98 -7.34 10.37
C GLY A 237 11.53 -7.19 11.83
N GLU A 238 11.39 -5.96 12.32
CA GLU A 238 10.98 -5.65 13.69
C GLU A 238 9.82 -4.64 13.70
N ALA A 239 8.94 -4.75 14.69
CA ALA A 239 7.92 -3.76 14.99
C ALA A 239 7.71 -3.68 16.50
N LYS A 240 7.37 -2.51 17.03
CA LYS A 240 6.98 -2.37 18.44
C LYS A 240 5.48 -2.47 18.58
N ILE A 241 5.01 -3.30 19.49
CA ILE A 241 3.59 -3.50 19.76
C ILE A 241 3.25 -2.99 21.16
N ALA A 242 2.13 -2.28 21.26
CA ALA A 242 1.46 -1.97 22.51
C ALA A 242 -0.02 -2.33 22.40
N LEU A 243 -0.52 -3.19 23.29
CA LEU A 243 -1.92 -3.62 23.34
C LEU A 243 -2.50 -3.38 24.74
N ASP A 244 -3.67 -2.77 24.81
CA ASP A 244 -4.48 -2.68 26.01
C ASP A 244 -5.46 -3.86 26.04
N CYS A 245 -5.21 -4.80 26.96
CA CYS A 245 -5.95 -6.05 27.12
C CYS A 245 -6.48 -6.17 28.56
N PRO A 246 -7.70 -5.70 28.87
CA PRO A 246 -8.23 -5.68 30.24
C PRO A 246 -8.16 -7.04 30.96
N ASP A 247 -8.57 -8.11 30.27
CA ASP A 247 -8.58 -9.47 30.82
C ASP A 247 -7.18 -10.08 31.05
N LEU A 248 -6.15 -9.46 30.48
CA LEU A 248 -4.74 -9.87 30.62
C LEU A 248 -3.96 -8.97 31.57
N GLY A 249 -4.65 -8.12 32.35
CA GLY A 249 -4.03 -7.24 33.35
C GLY A 249 -3.61 -5.89 32.79
N GLY A 250 -4.27 -5.40 31.74
CA GLY A 250 -4.11 -4.05 31.21
C GLY A 250 -3.15 -3.97 30.03
N ARG A 251 -2.27 -2.96 30.04
CA ARG A 251 -1.36 -2.67 28.94
C ARG A 251 -0.22 -3.70 28.84
N LEU A 252 -0.03 -4.23 27.65
CA LEU A 252 1.01 -5.16 27.25
C LEU A 252 1.89 -4.51 26.19
N THR A 253 3.21 -4.57 26.33
CA THR A 253 4.16 -4.03 25.33
C THR A 253 5.27 -5.00 25.02
N GLY A 254 5.81 -4.94 23.81
CA GLY A 254 6.97 -5.74 23.42
C GLY A 254 7.36 -5.55 21.97
N ASP A 255 8.48 -6.16 21.60
CA ASP A 255 8.97 -6.19 20.23
C ASP A 255 8.41 -7.41 19.50
N MET A 256 7.89 -7.17 18.30
CA MET A 256 7.43 -8.18 17.35
C MET A 256 8.54 -8.43 16.34
N ARG A 257 8.85 -9.72 16.15
CA ARG A 257 9.62 -10.18 15.00
C ARG A 257 8.69 -10.37 13.82
N VAL A 258 8.82 -9.52 12.81
CA VAL A 258 8.06 -9.58 11.56
C VAL A 258 8.75 -10.57 10.63
N GLU A 259 8.08 -11.67 10.30
CA GLU A 259 8.63 -12.74 9.45
C GLU A 259 8.35 -12.49 7.97
N GLY A 260 7.35 -11.68 7.67
CA GLY A 260 7.03 -11.25 6.32
C GLY A 260 5.68 -10.57 6.28
N PHE A 261 5.09 -10.54 5.08
CA PHE A 261 3.76 -10.00 4.87
C PHE A 261 2.85 -11.05 4.27
N ARG A 262 1.59 -11.05 4.70
CA ARG A 262 0.53 -11.91 4.22
C ARG A 262 -0.68 -11.04 3.95
N ASP A 263 -1.19 -11.11 2.72
CA ASP A 263 -2.33 -10.31 2.29
C ASP A 263 -2.12 -8.81 2.62
N GLY A 264 -0.92 -8.28 2.33
CA GLY A 264 -0.56 -6.88 2.59
C GLY A 264 -0.47 -6.50 4.08
N ARG A 265 -0.30 -7.48 4.98
CA ARG A 265 -0.21 -7.26 6.43
C ARG A 265 0.98 -7.97 7.07
N PRO A 266 1.64 -7.35 8.05
CA PRO A 266 2.75 -8.01 8.72
C PRO A 266 2.24 -9.21 9.50
N TYR A 267 2.97 -10.33 9.40
CA TYR A 267 2.76 -11.50 10.23
C TYR A 267 4.06 -11.83 10.97
N GLY A 268 3.93 -12.48 12.12
CA GLY A 268 5.06 -12.75 13.00
C GLY A 268 4.67 -12.87 14.46
N ALA A 269 5.68 -12.91 15.32
CA ALA A 269 5.48 -13.23 16.73
C ALA A 269 6.13 -12.21 17.66
N ALA A 270 5.48 -11.96 18.79
CA ALA A 270 5.95 -11.05 19.82
C ALA A 270 5.82 -11.70 21.21
N LEU A 271 6.73 -11.35 22.11
CA LEU A 271 6.55 -11.59 23.54
C LEU A 271 6.22 -10.27 24.22
N LEU A 272 4.97 -10.12 24.62
CA LEU A 272 4.45 -8.93 25.27
C LEU A 272 4.52 -9.09 26.79
N SER A 273 4.88 -8.01 27.47
CA SER A 273 4.97 -7.96 28.94
C SER A 273 4.07 -6.85 29.48
N GLY A 274 3.46 -7.10 30.63
CA GLY A 274 2.70 -6.09 31.38
C GLY A 274 2.45 -6.53 32.82
N ALA A 275 1.61 -5.80 33.53
CA ALA A 275 1.33 -6.06 34.95
C ALA A 275 0.73 -7.46 35.20
N GLY A 276 -0.05 -7.98 34.26
CA GLY A 276 -0.66 -9.32 34.33
C GLY A 276 0.27 -10.48 33.97
N GLY A 277 1.53 -10.20 33.63
CA GLY A 277 2.55 -11.17 33.24
C GLY A 277 2.98 -11.07 31.78
N ARG A 278 3.52 -12.17 31.24
CA ARG A 278 3.99 -12.29 29.85
C ARG A 278 2.98 -13.02 28.98
N VAL A 279 2.81 -12.55 27.76
CA VAL A 279 1.89 -13.09 26.75
C VAL A 279 2.61 -13.19 25.41
N ALA A 280 2.59 -14.36 24.79
CA ALA A 280 3.05 -14.53 23.43
C ALA A 280 1.91 -14.19 22.45
N LEU A 281 2.16 -13.31 21.50
CA LEU A 281 1.27 -12.99 20.39
C LEU A 281 1.85 -13.62 19.12
N PHE A 282 1.03 -14.39 18.40
CA PHE A 282 1.31 -14.87 17.05
C PHE A 282 0.28 -14.23 16.12
N LEU A 283 0.71 -13.31 15.27
CA LEU A 283 -0.12 -12.55 14.35
C LEU A 283 0.01 -13.12 12.93
N GLY A 284 -1.12 -13.37 12.26
CA GLY A 284 -1.19 -13.84 10.87
C GLY A 284 -0.90 -15.32 10.63
N TYR A 285 -0.63 -16.10 11.69
CA TYR A 285 -0.42 -17.55 11.58
C TYR A 285 -1.75 -18.29 11.41
N SER A 286 -1.80 -19.22 10.45
CA SER A 286 -2.85 -20.23 10.41
C SER A 286 -2.75 -21.20 11.58
N GLU A 287 -3.78 -22.01 11.80
CA GLU A 287 -3.79 -23.05 12.83
C GLU A 287 -2.60 -24.03 12.74
N THR A 288 -2.20 -24.40 11.53
CA THR A 288 -1.09 -25.34 11.30
C THR A 288 0.24 -24.65 11.56
N GLU A 289 0.46 -23.47 10.99
CA GLU A 289 1.71 -22.72 11.15
C GLU A 289 1.90 -22.28 12.61
N TYR A 290 0.82 -21.91 13.32
CA TYR A 290 0.90 -21.59 14.74
C TYR A 290 1.44 -22.76 15.56
N ARG A 291 1.04 -24.01 15.25
CA ARG A 291 1.50 -25.19 16.00
C ARG A 291 3.01 -25.37 15.82
N GLU A 292 3.50 -25.18 14.60
CA GLU A 292 4.93 -25.27 14.25
C GLU A 292 5.74 -24.11 14.84
N ALA A 293 5.24 -22.89 14.67
CA ALA A 293 5.83 -21.66 15.18
C ALA A 293 5.88 -21.67 16.71
N ARG A 294 4.85 -22.16 17.39
CA ARG A 294 4.85 -22.30 18.85
C ARG A 294 5.96 -23.25 19.33
N ALA A 295 6.19 -24.36 18.64
CA ALA A 295 7.23 -25.31 19.04
C ALA A 295 8.65 -24.73 18.88
N SER A 296 8.86 -23.89 17.85
CA SER A 296 10.18 -23.39 17.47
C SER A 296 10.50 -21.98 17.99
N LEU A 297 9.55 -21.06 17.96
CA LEU A 297 9.74 -19.64 18.29
C LEU A 297 9.51 -19.34 19.76
N LEU A 298 8.53 -19.98 20.40
CA LEU A 298 8.20 -19.67 21.79
C LEU A 298 9.39 -19.86 22.75
N PRO A 299 10.19 -20.95 22.68
CA PRO A 299 11.37 -21.08 23.53
C PRO A 299 12.39 -19.96 23.31
N ARG A 300 12.55 -19.50 22.06
CA ARG A 300 13.47 -18.42 21.69
C ARG A 300 13.01 -17.06 22.22
N LEU A 301 11.72 -16.76 22.04
CA LEU A 301 11.08 -15.55 22.57
C LEU A 301 11.25 -15.47 24.10
N LEU A 302 11.04 -16.60 24.79
CA LEU A 302 11.21 -16.65 26.25
C LEU A 302 12.68 -16.53 26.68
N ALA A 303 13.62 -17.08 25.92
CA ALA A 303 15.05 -16.98 26.21
C ALA A 303 15.59 -15.56 26.02
N ALA A 304 15.12 -14.84 24.99
CA ALA A 304 15.53 -13.45 24.72
C ALA A 304 15.08 -12.45 25.81
N ALA A 305 14.12 -12.84 26.66
CA ALA A 305 13.56 -12.01 27.73
C ALA A 305 14.12 -12.35 29.13
N ARG A 306 15.25 -13.06 29.20
CA ARG A 306 16.02 -13.31 30.43
C ARG A 306 17.28 -12.47 30.42
#